data_AF-A0A0K1EAQ0-F1
#
_entry.id   AF-A0A0K1EAQ0-F1
#
_cell.length_a   1.000
_cell.length_b   1.000
_cell.length_c   1.000
_cell.angle_alpha   90.00
_cell.angle_beta   90.00
_cell.angle_gamma   90.00
#
_symmetry.space_group_name_H-M   'P 1'
#
loop_
_entity.id
_entity.type
_entity.pdbx_description
1 polymer ?
#
loop_
_entity_poly.entity_id
_entity_poly.type
_entity_poly.pdbx_seq_one_letter_code
_entity_poly.pdbx_strand_id
1 'polypeptide(L)'
;MTQSAILAGLFGLTLIAALGCGGGDEPGGSSESSGTTSPPGSGGQGGTGGDGGSGTGGDGGAGGSGGSGGSTGGIGASCSAEPPPGATLAPPPPAYSGGTCPAFTAGANTFASSGNQRSFLLVLPDEIEPSESLPVIFLWHWLGGSAEGFFTRGEVQDAVNQQRFIAVIPESKDDILFKWPFETTATSARMEEEFVFFDDMLSCVSEQFNVNKECVSSAGVSAGALFTGQLAGGRGQYLSSILSLSGGVGGFIKPWTPPAHKMPAMVLWGGPQDTCIVINFQDTSRNLETALTADGHFFLECVHNCQHAEPPIDAPSGVSTYGPLWQFALDHPYWLNPGESPYTSAGIPPELPTWCGIGTGSSTIRTGDCPNAPGC
;
A
#
# COMPACT_ATOMS: atom_id res chain seq x y z
N MET A 1 53.90 -6.79 -50.84
CA MET A 1 54.87 -6.22 -49.88
C MET A 1 54.13 -5.10 -49.17
N THR A 2 53.87 -5.05 -47.87
CA THR A 2 54.39 -5.75 -46.68
C THR A 2 53.48 -5.37 -45.49
N GLN A 3 53.15 -6.35 -44.63
CA GLN A 3 52.92 -6.33 -43.17
C GLN A 3 52.05 -5.21 -42.52
N SER A 4 50.91 -5.54 -41.89
CA SER A 4 50.69 -6.08 -40.52
C SER A 4 50.86 -5.07 -39.38
N ALA A 5 49.76 -4.76 -38.68
CA ALA A 5 49.74 -4.63 -37.22
C ALA A 5 48.29 -4.75 -36.69
N ILE A 6 48.09 -5.75 -35.84
CA ILE A 6 46.89 -6.04 -35.04
C ILE A 6 47.00 -5.21 -33.75
N LEU A 7 45.94 -4.51 -33.34
CA LEU A 7 45.79 -4.06 -31.96
C LEU A 7 44.43 -4.53 -31.43
N ALA A 8 44.50 -5.50 -30.51
CA ALA A 8 43.39 -5.95 -29.69
C ALA A 8 43.22 -4.98 -28.51
N GLY A 9 42.02 -4.41 -28.36
CA GLY A 9 41.63 -3.64 -27.18
C GLY A 9 40.86 -4.55 -26.21
N LEU A 10 41.44 -4.77 -25.03
CA LEU A 10 40.86 -5.57 -23.95
C LEU A 10 39.58 -4.90 -23.41
N PHE A 11 38.51 -5.69 -23.32
CA PHE A 11 37.36 -5.44 -22.44
C PHE A 11 37.76 -5.72 -20.99
N GLY A 12 37.78 -4.68 -20.16
CA GLY A 12 37.88 -4.80 -18.70
C GLY A 12 36.51 -5.15 -18.12
N LEU A 13 36.33 -6.42 -17.75
CA LEU A 13 35.20 -6.92 -16.98
C LEU A 13 35.50 -6.67 -15.50
N THR A 14 34.90 -5.66 -14.88
CA THR A 14 35.04 -5.44 -13.43
C THR A 14 34.07 -6.37 -12.70
N LEU A 15 34.62 -7.42 -12.13
CA LEU A 15 33.97 -8.38 -11.23
C LEU A 15 33.67 -7.66 -9.90
N ILE A 16 32.39 -7.44 -9.58
CA ILE A 16 31.97 -7.01 -8.24
C ILE A 16 31.91 -8.26 -7.37
N ALA A 17 32.83 -8.36 -6.41
CA ALA A 17 32.86 -9.40 -5.41
C ALA A 17 31.74 -9.16 -4.38
N ALA A 18 30.81 -10.10 -4.27
CA ALA A 18 29.88 -10.19 -3.15
C ALA A 18 30.66 -10.63 -1.90
N LEU A 19 30.78 -9.74 -0.91
CA LEU A 19 31.19 -10.13 0.43
C LEU A 19 29.98 -10.76 1.14
N GLY A 20 30.03 -12.08 1.30
CA GLY A 20 29.18 -12.79 2.25
C GLY A 20 29.71 -12.59 3.66
N CYS A 21 28.85 -12.14 4.57
CA CYS A 21 29.08 -12.23 6.01
C CYS A 21 28.31 -13.44 6.55
N GLY A 22 29.05 -14.38 7.14
CA GLY A 22 28.52 -15.46 7.97
C GLY A 22 27.77 -14.90 9.18
N GLY A 23 26.81 -15.60 9.78
CA GLY A 23 26.90 -17.00 10.17
C GLY A 23 27.52 -17.07 11.57
N GLY A 24 26.71 -16.80 12.59
CA GLY A 24 27.06 -16.88 14.00
C GLY A 24 25.96 -17.59 14.78
N ASP A 25 26.27 -18.83 15.18
CA ASP A 25 25.51 -19.68 16.10
C ASP A 25 25.52 -19.13 17.55
N GLU A 26 24.47 -19.47 18.32
CA GLU A 26 24.49 -20.03 19.70
C GLU A 26 23.15 -19.74 20.43
N PRO A 27 22.78 -20.46 21.51
CA PRO A 27 22.67 -21.92 21.65
C PRO A 27 21.32 -22.35 22.25
N GLY A 28 21.05 -23.66 22.21
CA GLY A 28 19.85 -24.29 22.76
C GLY A 28 19.74 -24.25 24.29
N GLY A 29 18.49 -24.17 24.75
CA GLY A 29 18.08 -24.37 26.14
C GLY A 29 16.77 -25.16 26.19
N SER A 30 16.89 -26.45 26.50
CA SER A 30 15.80 -27.39 26.73
C SER A 30 15.21 -27.25 28.14
N SER A 31 13.88 -27.28 28.26
CA SER A 31 13.20 -27.87 29.43
C SER A 31 11.77 -28.31 29.08
N GLU A 32 11.58 -29.62 28.95
CA GLU A 32 10.34 -30.33 29.34
C GLU A 32 10.22 -30.23 30.89
N SER A 33 9.11 -30.44 31.61
CA SER A 33 7.83 -31.11 31.41
C SER A 33 6.89 -30.74 32.59
N SER A 34 5.69 -31.34 32.59
CA SER A 34 4.67 -31.46 33.65
C SER A 34 3.62 -30.34 33.68
N GLY A 35 2.32 -30.56 33.46
CA GLY A 35 1.51 -31.78 33.46
C GLY A 35 0.61 -31.79 34.70
N THR A 36 -0.63 -31.34 34.57
CA THR A 36 -1.73 -31.72 35.49
C THR A 36 -3.09 -31.66 34.79
N THR A 37 -3.81 -32.74 35.03
CA THR A 37 -5.13 -33.17 34.59
C THR A 37 -6.30 -32.43 35.28
N SER A 38 -7.46 -32.38 34.60
CA SER A 38 -8.80 -32.01 35.09
C SER A 38 -9.30 -32.91 36.25
N PRO A 39 -10.48 -32.69 36.92
CA PRO A 39 -11.82 -32.91 36.31
C PRO A 39 -12.98 -32.07 36.99
N PRO A 40 -14.29 -32.46 37.00
CA PRO A 40 -15.38 -31.66 36.40
C PRO A 40 -16.57 -31.33 37.35
N GLY A 41 -17.59 -30.61 36.86
CA GLY A 41 -18.95 -30.53 37.45
C GLY A 41 -19.85 -29.62 36.60
N SER A 42 -20.80 -30.12 35.81
CA SER A 42 -22.13 -30.68 36.11
C SER A 42 -23.24 -29.63 36.35
N GLY A 43 -24.18 -29.56 35.38
CA GLY A 43 -25.63 -29.56 35.65
C GLY A 43 -26.37 -28.21 35.71
N GLY A 44 -27.39 -28.06 34.85
CA GLY A 44 -28.45 -27.05 35.02
C GLY A 44 -29.34 -26.88 33.79
N GLN A 45 -30.45 -27.63 33.71
CA GLN A 45 -31.57 -27.47 32.77
C GLN A 45 -32.56 -26.37 33.21
N GLY A 46 -33.26 -25.75 32.25
CA GLY A 46 -34.72 -25.58 32.35
C GLY A 46 -35.34 -24.19 32.09
N GLY A 47 -36.35 -24.16 31.20
CA GLY A 47 -37.49 -23.20 31.15
C GLY A 47 -37.47 -22.22 29.97
N THR A 48 -38.21 -22.35 28.85
CA THR A 48 -39.67 -22.37 28.51
C THR A 48 -40.39 -21.02 28.41
N GLY A 49 -40.94 -20.73 27.21
CA GLY A 49 -42.16 -19.94 26.90
C GLY A 49 -42.04 -18.41 26.95
N GLY A 50 -42.67 -17.59 26.09
CA GLY A 50 -43.66 -17.75 25.03
C GLY A 50 -44.18 -16.35 24.59
N ASP A 51 -44.81 -16.30 23.41
CA ASP A 51 -45.72 -15.27 22.85
C ASP A 51 -45.18 -13.83 22.62
N GLY A 52 -45.46 -13.09 21.54
CA GLY A 52 -46.54 -13.11 20.57
C GLY A 52 -47.18 -11.70 20.53
N GLY A 53 -47.21 -11.01 19.38
CA GLY A 53 -47.94 -9.74 19.28
C GLY A 53 -47.61 -8.84 18.09
N SER A 54 -48.42 -8.94 17.04
CA SER A 54 -48.45 -8.06 15.86
C SER A 54 -49.17 -6.72 16.12
N GLY A 55 -48.86 -5.68 15.35
CA GLY A 55 -49.64 -4.44 15.29
C GLY A 55 -49.29 -3.58 14.08
N THR A 56 -50.27 -3.35 13.21
CA THR A 56 -50.23 -2.69 11.89
C THR A 56 -50.82 -1.27 11.90
N GLY A 57 -50.42 -0.44 10.92
CA GLY A 57 -51.19 0.70 10.37
C GLY A 57 -50.74 2.08 10.85
N GLY A 58 -50.69 3.16 10.05
CA GLY A 58 -51.03 3.40 8.65
C GLY A 58 -50.81 4.89 8.29
N ASP A 59 -50.56 5.14 7.01
CA ASP A 59 -50.76 6.33 6.13
C ASP A 59 -50.73 7.79 6.63
N GLY A 60 -50.03 8.63 5.83
CA GLY A 60 -50.60 9.87 5.32
C GLY A 60 -49.69 11.11 5.22
N GLY A 61 -49.41 11.57 3.99
CA GLY A 61 -49.60 12.99 3.66
C GLY A 61 -48.38 13.90 3.37
N ALA A 62 -48.08 14.04 2.08
CA ALA A 62 -47.84 15.28 1.32
C ALA A 62 -46.74 16.31 1.69
N GLY A 63 -45.86 16.55 0.70
CA GLY A 63 -45.70 17.87 0.09
C GLY A 63 -44.62 18.80 0.65
N GLY A 64 -43.49 18.90 -0.06
CA GLY A 64 -42.49 19.94 0.17
C GLY A 64 -41.51 20.04 -0.99
N SER A 65 -41.81 20.90 -1.96
CA SER A 65 -40.85 21.38 -2.96
C SER A 65 -39.90 22.35 -2.28
N GLY A 66 -38.59 22.09 -2.36
CA GLY A 66 -37.54 22.97 -1.83
C GLY A 66 -36.19 22.50 -2.36
N GLY A 67 -35.53 23.35 -3.14
CA GLY A 67 -34.38 23.01 -3.96
C GLY A 67 -33.22 22.35 -3.20
N SER A 68 -32.56 21.40 -3.86
CA SER A 68 -31.26 20.88 -3.43
C SER A 68 -30.18 21.38 -4.39
N GLY A 69 -29.71 22.60 -4.11
CA GLY A 69 -28.28 22.88 -4.17
C GLY A 69 -27.71 22.44 -2.83
N GLY A 70 -27.34 21.17 -2.72
CA GLY A 70 -26.81 20.56 -1.51
C GLY A 70 -25.35 20.23 -1.73
N SER A 71 -24.48 21.16 -1.36
CA SER A 71 -23.07 20.87 -1.14
C SER A 71 -22.97 19.89 0.02
N THR A 72 -22.76 18.61 -0.27
CA THR A 72 -22.38 17.60 0.72
C THR A 72 -20.90 17.76 1.01
N GLY A 73 -20.54 18.89 1.64
CA GLY A 73 -19.25 19.06 2.30
C GLY A 73 -19.24 18.17 3.54
N GLY A 74 -18.94 16.89 3.33
CA GLY A 74 -18.97 15.87 4.35
C GLY A 74 -17.71 15.90 5.21
N ILE A 75 -17.88 16.34 6.46
CA ILE A 75 -17.13 15.76 7.57
C ILE A 75 -17.45 14.26 7.60
N GLY A 76 -16.54 13.38 7.13
CA GLY A 76 -16.66 11.93 7.35
C GLY A 76 -16.51 10.98 6.16
N ALA A 77 -15.92 11.38 5.03
CA ALA A 77 -15.53 10.40 4.02
C ALA A 77 -14.33 9.58 4.53
N SER A 78 -14.50 8.25 4.58
CA SER A 78 -13.48 7.27 4.98
C SER A 78 -13.85 5.89 4.43
N CYS A 79 -12.91 4.95 4.52
CA CYS A 79 -13.11 3.56 4.14
C CYS A 79 -14.11 2.78 4.99
N SER A 80 -14.45 3.31 6.17
CA SER A 80 -15.49 2.74 7.03
C SER A 80 -16.89 3.28 6.73
N ALA A 81 -16.99 4.33 5.91
CA ALA A 81 -18.25 4.98 5.58
C ALA A 81 -18.91 4.35 4.35
N GLU A 82 -20.24 4.27 4.40
CA GLU A 82 -21.05 3.86 3.25
C GLU A 82 -20.93 4.89 2.12
N PRO A 83 -20.73 4.46 0.86
CA PRO A 83 -20.71 5.38 -0.28
C PRO A 83 -22.02 6.19 -0.37
N PRO A 84 -21.96 7.50 -0.64
CA PRO A 84 -23.17 8.29 -0.78
C PRO A 84 -23.99 7.84 -2.01
N PRO A 85 -25.33 7.99 -2.00
CA PRO A 85 -26.18 7.60 -3.12
C PRO A 85 -25.73 8.25 -4.44
N GLY A 86 -25.50 7.42 -5.47
CA GLY A 86 -25.08 7.88 -6.80
C GLY A 86 -23.58 8.11 -6.96
N ALA A 87 -22.76 7.79 -5.95
CA ALA A 87 -21.31 7.85 -6.09
C ALA A 87 -20.78 6.84 -7.12
N THR A 88 -19.65 7.17 -7.74
CA THR A 88 -18.95 6.23 -8.63
C THR A 88 -18.20 5.22 -7.78
N LEU A 89 -18.50 3.94 -7.95
CA LEU A 89 -17.89 2.86 -7.18
C LEU A 89 -16.75 2.19 -7.96
N ALA A 90 -15.84 1.56 -7.24
CA ALA A 90 -14.80 0.73 -7.81
C ALA A 90 -15.43 -0.41 -8.64
N PRO A 91 -14.82 -0.81 -9.76
CA PRO A 91 -15.22 -2.04 -10.43
C PRO A 91 -15.03 -3.24 -9.49
N PRO A 92 -15.72 -4.37 -9.73
CA PRO A 92 -15.39 -5.62 -9.06
C PRO A 92 -13.90 -5.95 -9.21
N PRO A 93 -13.29 -6.64 -8.22
CA PRO A 93 -11.93 -7.16 -8.35
C PRO A 93 -11.75 -7.93 -9.68
N PRO A 94 -10.55 -7.90 -10.28
CA PRO A 94 -10.28 -8.65 -11.48
C PRO A 94 -10.46 -10.16 -11.24
N ALA A 95 -10.66 -10.92 -12.31
CA ALA A 95 -10.70 -12.38 -12.23
C ALA A 95 -9.27 -12.93 -12.18
N TYR A 96 -9.03 -13.91 -11.32
CA TYR A 96 -7.75 -14.60 -11.22
C TYR A 96 -7.38 -15.29 -12.54
N SER A 97 -6.18 -14.99 -13.04
CA SER A 97 -5.68 -15.50 -14.32
C SER A 97 -5.43 -17.01 -14.33
N GLY A 98 -5.21 -17.61 -13.16
CA GLY A 98 -4.97 -19.05 -12.99
C GLY A 98 -6.24 -19.90 -12.83
N GLY A 99 -7.43 -19.32 -12.97
CA GLY A 99 -8.71 -20.05 -12.85
C GLY A 99 -9.28 -19.98 -11.44
N THR A 100 -9.11 -21.02 -10.64
CA THR A 100 -9.63 -21.07 -9.26
C THR A 100 -8.59 -20.59 -8.27
N CYS A 101 -8.98 -19.65 -7.40
CA CYS A 101 -8.09 -19.13 -6.38
C CYS A 101 -7.63 -20.23 -5.41
N PRO A 102 -6.33 -20.35 -5.15
CA PRO A 102 -5.85 -21.22 -4.08
C PRO A 102 -6.23 -20.64 -2.72
N ALA A 103 -6.31 -21.51 -1.72
CA ALA A 103 -6.50 -21.07 -0.34
C ALA A 103 -5.29 -20.26 0.13
N PHE A 104 -5.55 -19.08 0.68
CA PHE A 104 -4.58 -18.21 1.32
C PHE A 104 -4.76 -18.22 2.83
N THR A 105 -3.66 -18.09 3.56
CA THR A 105 -3.66 -17.98 5.01
C THR A 105 -2.83 -16.79 5.45
N ALA A 106 -3.02 -16.28 6.67
CA ALA A 106 -2.09 -15.32 7.24
C ALA A 106 -0.64 -15.86 7.18
N GLY A 107 0.31 -14.98 6.89
CA GLY A 107 1.71 -15.32 6.68
C GLY A 107 2.07 -15.51 5.19
N ALA A 108 3.10 -16.32 4.95
CA ALA A 108 3.68 -16.51 3.62
C ALA A 108 2.79 -17.39 2.73
N ASN A 109 2.48 -16.90 1.54
CA ASN A 109 1.69 -17.60 0.53
C ASN A 109 2.48 -17.73 -0.77
N THR A 110 2.12 -18.72 -1.57
CA THR A 110 2.75 -18.97 -2.86
C THR A 110 1.70 -19.49 -3.84
N PHE A 111 1.59 -18.86 -5.02
CA PHE A 111 0.63 -19.23 -6.05
C PHE A 111 1.12 -18.92 -7.46
N ALA A 112 0.43 -19.47 -8.47
CA ALA A 112 0.80 -19.28 -9.86
C ALA A 112 0.22 -17.96 -10.40
N SER A 113 1.05 -17.09 -10.96
CA SER A 113 0.59 -15.88 -11.65
C SER A 113 1.44 -15.68 -12.91
N SER A 114 0.77 -15.39 -14.03
CA SER A 114 1.43 -15.29 -15.34
C SER A 114 2.32 -16.50 -15.70
N GLY A 115 1.92 -17.71 -15.25
CA GLY A 115 2.69 -18.94 -15.46
C GLY A 115 3.93 -19.11 -14.58
N ASN A 116 4.17 -18.19 -13.63
CA ASN A 116 5.29 -18.26 -12.69
C ASN A 116 4.79 -18.57 -11.28
N GLN A 117 5.61 -19.26 -10.49
CA GLN A 117 5.36 -19.37 -9.06
C GLN A 117 5.77 -18.06 -8.38
N ARG A 118 4.81 -17.34 -7.80
CA ARG A 118 5.01 -16.07 -7.09
C ARG A 118 4.64 -16.23 -5.62
N SER A 119 5.19 -15.35 -4.79
CA SER A 119 5.01 -15.38 -3.34
C SER A 119 4.70 -14.00 -2.79
N PHE A 120 3.99 -13.95 -1.67
CA PHE A 120 3.66 -12.73 -0.95
C PHE A 120 3.39 -13.04 0.51
N LEU A 121 3.47 -12.04 1.37
CA LEU A 121 3.02 -12.12 2.76
C LEU A 121 1.61 -11.54 2.85
N LEU A 122 0.68 -12.31 3.42
CA LEU A 122 -0.68 -11.85 3.74
C LEU A 122 -0.74 -11.56 5.24
N VAL A 123 -1.05 -10.32 5.60
CA VAL A 123 -1.24 -9.91 6.99
C VAL A 123 -2.70 -9.61 7.21
N LEU A 124 -3.28 -10.30 8.18
CA LEU A 124 -4.68 -10.18 8.56
C LEU A 124 -4.75 -9.65 9.99
N PRO A 125 -5.82 -8.93 10.36
CA PRO A 125 -6.08 -8.68 11.76
C PRO A 125 -6.23 -10.01 12.52
N ASP A 126 -5.75 -10.07 13.76
CA ASP A 126 -5.75 -11.29 14.58
C ASP A 126 -7.15 -11.88 14.74
N GLU A 127 -8.15 -11.01 14.81
CA GLU A 127 -9.57 -11.33 14.85
C GLU A 127 -10.28 -10.54 13.75
N ILE A 128 -11.00 -11.23 12.86
CA ILE A 128 -11.84 -10.63 11.82
C ILE A 128 -13.29 -10.90 12.17
N GLU A 129 -14.08 -9.84 12.30
CA GLU A 129 -15.51 -9.99 12.55
C GLU A 129 -16.23 -10.43 11.27
N PRO A 130 -17.19 -11.38 11.32
CA PRO A 130 -17.85 -11.89 10.12
C PRO A 130 -18.54 -10.84 9.24
N SER A 131 -18.95 -9.71 9.83
CA SER A 131 -19.60 -8.60 9.13
C SER A 131 -18.63 -7.53 8.64
N GLU A 132 -17.35 -7.62 8.98
CA GLU A 132 -16.37 -6.59 8.67
C GLU A 132 -15.99 -6.62 7.19
N SER A 133 -15.99 -5.45 6.57
CA SER A 133 -15.50 -5.25 5.21
C SER A 133 -14.17 -4.50 5.30
N LEU A 134 -13.06 -5.20 5.05
CA LEU A 134 -11.72 -4.71 5.33
C LEU A 134 -11.10 -4.01 4.11
N PRO A 135 -10.55 -2.80 4.26
CA PRO A 135 -9.66 -2.19 3.28
C PRO A 135 -8.44 -3.08 2.99
N VAL A 136 -7.84 -2.91 1.81
CA VAL A 136 -6.61 -3.62 1.43
C VAL A 136 -5.53 -2.61 1.11
N ILE A 137 -4.33 -2.81 1.66
CA ILE A 137 -3.15 -2.02 1.31
C ILE A 137 -2.07 -2.96 0.76
N PHE A 138 -1.68 -2.71 -0.50
CA PHE A 138 -0.53 -3.38 -1.12
C PHE A 138 0.76 -2.66 -0.75
N LEU A 139 1.74 -3.40 -0.21
CA LEU A 139 3.00 -2.86 0.32
C LEU A 139 4.19 -3.36 -0.49
N TRP A 140 4.78 -2.49 -1.31
CA TRP A 140 5.88 -2.84 -2.23
C TRP A 140 7.24 -2.49 -1.63
N HIS A 141 8.09 -3.50 -1.45
CA HIS A 141 9.39 -3.34 -0.79
C HIS A 141 10.46 -2.65 -1.64
N TRP A 142 11.46 -2.10 -0.96
CA TRP A 142 12.60 -1.41 -1.55
C TRP A 142 13.61 -2.38 -2.18
N LEU A 143 14.61 -1.83 -2.87
CA LEU A 143 15.72 -2.60 -3.44
C LEU A 143 16.53 -3.28 -2.32
N GLY A 144 16.82 -4.57 -2.44
CA GLY A 144 17.51 -5.31 -1.38
C GLY A 144 16.66 -5.62 -0.14
N GLY A 145 15.42 -5.13 -0.09
CA GLY A 145 14.40 -5.54 0.88
C GLY A 145 13.72 -6.85 0.49
N SER A 146 12.73 -7.21 1.30
CA SER A 146 11.86 -8.38 1.12
C SER A 146 10.47 -8.08 1.72
N ALA A 147 9.50 -8.97 1.46
CA ALA A 147 8.17 -8.86 2.08
C ALA A 147 8.26 -8.87 3.63
N GLU A 148 9.07 -9.76 4.19
CA GLU A 148 9.30 -9.86 5.64
C GLU A 148 10.00 -8.63 6.22
N GLY A 149 10.94 -8.06 5.45
CA GLY A 149 11.63 -6.82 5.84
C GLY A 149 10.65 -5.65 5.94
N PHE A 150 9.72 -5.53 4.99
CA PHE A 150 8.66 -4.51 5.06
C PHE A 150 7.73 -4.78 6.23
N PHE A 151 7.29 -6.03 6.42
CA PHE A 151 6.43 -6.43 7.53
C PHE A 151 7.01 -5.99 8.89
N THR A 152 8.29 -6.30 9.12
CA THR A 152 8.97 -5.99 10.38
C THR A 152 9.19 -4.50 10.57
N ARG A 153 9.77 -3.81 9.58
CA ARG A 153 10.09 -2.38 9.71
C ARG A 153 8.84 -1.51 9.72
N GLY A 154 7.83 -1.88 8.95
CA GLY A 154 6.57 -1.16 8.87
C GLY A 154 5.64 -1.39 10.07
N GLU A 155 6.05 -2.22 11.05
CA GLU A 155 5.21 -2.64 12.18
C GLU A 155 3.83 -3.13 11.71
N VAL A 156 3.80 -3.88 10.60
CA VAL A 156 2.59 -4.05 9.81
C VAL A 156 1.51 -4.83 10.57
N GLN A 157 1.87 -5.80 11.40
CA GLN A 157 0.89 -6.51 12.24
C GLN A 157 0.19 -5.55 13.21
N ASP A 158 0.95 -4.67 13.87
CA ASP A 158 0.40 -3.69 14.81
C ASP A 158 -0.52 -2.70 14.08
N ALA A 159 -0.10 -2.21 12.92
CA ALA A 159 -0.91 -1.34 12.07
C ALA A 159 -2.22 -2.03 11.63
N VAL A 160 -2.13 -3.26 11.12
CA VAL A 160 -3.28 -4.06 10.67
C VAL A 160 -4.28 -4.29 11.79
N ASN A 161 -3.81 -4.62 12.99
CA ASN A 161 -4.65 -4.81 14.17
C ASN A 161 -5.30 -3.51 14.65
N GLN A 162 -4.54 -2.42 14.71
CA GLN A 162 -5.01 -1.12 15.22
C GLN A 162 -5.98 -0.42 14.25
N GLN A 163 -5.69 -0.49 12.96
CA GLN A 163 -6.38 0.29 11.93
C GLN A 163 -7.29 -0.55 11.02
N ARG A 164 -7.37 -1.87 11.28
CA ARG A 164 -8.37 -2.78 10.69
C ARG A 164 -8.32 -2.81 9.16
N PHE A 165 -7.20 -3.25 8.60
CA PHE A 165 -7.05 -3.47 7.16
C PHE A 165 -6.30 -4.77 6.87
N ILE A 166 -6.39 -5.27 5.64
CA ILE A 166 -5.58 -6.39 5.14
C ILE A 166 -4.34 -5.83 4.46
N ALA A 167 -3.15 -6.26 4.89
CA ALA A 167 -1.92 -5.94 4.17
C ALA A 167 -1.54 -7.09 3.24
N VAL A 168 -1.28 -6.76 1.98
CA VAL A 168 -0.71 -7.70 1.01
C VAL A 168 0.68 -7.20 0.68
N ILE A 169 1.72 -7.97 1.01
CA ILE A 169 3.12 -7.58 0.82
C ILE A 169 3.75 -8.50 -0.23
N PRO A 170 3.77 -8.10 -1.51
CA PRO A 170 4.27 -8.94 -2.57
C PRO A 170 5.78 -9.14 -2.44
N GLU A 171 6.25 -10.36 -2.69
CA GLU A 171 7.68 -10.60 -2.88
C GLU A 171 8.04 -10.40 -4.35
N SER A 172 9.21 -9.80 -4.56
CA SER A 172 9.77 -9.65 -5.90
C SER A 172 9.98 -11.02 -6.56
N LYS A 173 9.88 -11.07 -7.90
CA LYS A 173 10.22 -12.29 -8.64
C LYS A 173 11.74 -12.60 -8.62
N ASP A 174 12.54 -11.63 -8.19
CA ASP A 174 14.00 -11.68 -8.14
C ASP A 174 14.66 -12.05 -9.49
N ASP A 175 14.00 -11.70 -10.61
CA ASP A 175 14.46 -11.96 -11.97
C ASP A 175 15.11 -10.74 -12.64
N ILE A 176 15.03 -9.57 -12.00
CA ILE A 176 15.52 -8.29 -12.52
C ILE A 176 16.28 -7.52 -11.44
N LEU A 177 17.21 -6.67 -11.88
CA LEU A 177 18.14 -5.96 -11.01
C LEU A 177 17.45 -5.08 -9.94
N PHE A 178 16.37 -4.40 -10.32
CA PHE A 178 15.71 -3.39 -9.47
C PHE A 178 14.51 -3.93 -8.68
N LYS A 179 14.33 -5.25 -8.62
CA LYS A 179 13.18 -5.95 -8.01
C LYS A 179 11.83 -5.74 -8.72
N TRP A 180 11.56 -4.52 -9.20
CA TRP A 180 10.33 -4.13 -9.90
C TRP A 180 10.64 -3.43 -11.23
N PRO A 181 9.84 -3.64 -12.29
CA PRO A 181 10.16 -3.20 -13.67
C PRO A 181 9.91 -1.70 -13.97
N PHE A 182 10.20 -0.78 -13.06
CA PHE A 182 9.83 0.64 -13.21
C PHE A 182 10.66 1.41 -14.25
N GLU A 183 11.82 0.91 -14.64
CA GLU A 183 12.77 1.63 -15.47
C GLU A 183 12.32 1.74 -16.94
N THR A 184 12.77 2.79 -17.63
CA THR A 184 12.40 3.04 -19.03
C THR A 184 12.71 1.86 -19.96
N THR A 185 13.76 1.08 -19.67
CA THR A 185 14.17 -0.10 -20.44
C THR A 185 13.40 -1.37 -20.13
N ALA A 186 12.62 -1.42 -19.04
CA ALA A 186 11.78 -2.59 -18.75
C ALA A 186 10.77 -2.81 -19.88
N THR A 187 10.56 -4.07 -20.27
CA THR A 187 9.63 -4.40 -21.35
C THR A 187 8.19 -4.28 -20.88
N SER A 188 7.27 -3.95 -21.79
CA SER A 188 5.84 -3.92 -21.48
C SER A 188 5.32 -5.27 -21.01
N ALA A 189 5.85 -6.37 -21.54
CA ALA A 189 5.48 -7.73 -21.09
C ALA A 189 5.88 -7.98 -19.63
N ARG A 190 7.06 -7.52 -19.20
CA ARG A 190 7.51 -7.67 -17.82
C ARG A 190 6.71 -6.79 -16.85
N MET A 191 6.35 -5.58 -17.27
CA MET A 191 5.43 -4.70 -16.54
C MET A 191 4.06 -5.34 -16.36
N GLU A 192 3.49 -5.87 -17.44
CA GLU A 192 2.18 -6.53 -17.41
C GLU A 192 2.19 -7.74 -16.48
N GLU A 193 3.31 -8.48 -16.40
CA GLU A 193 3.45 -9.59 -15.45
C GLU A 193 3.26 -9.15 -13.98
N GLU A 194 3.78 -7.99 -13.57
CA GLU A 194 3.54 -7.47 -12.21
C GLU A 194 2.11 -6.92 -12.03
N PHE A 195 1.51 -6.38 -13.09
CA PHE A 195 0.11 -5.96 -13.02
C PHE A 195 -0.84 -7.14 -12.87
N VAL A 196 -0.61 -8.22 -13.61
CA VAL A 196 -1.36 -9.48 -13.45
C VAL A 196 -1.12 -10.09 -12.06
N PHE A 197 0.09 -9.97 -11.51
CA PHE A 197 0.36 -10.42 -10.16
C PHE A 197 -0.45 -9.64 -9.11
N PHE A 198 -0.52 -8.30 -9.24
CA PHE A 198 -1.42 -7.47 -8.43
C PHE A 198 -2.89 -7.89 -8.59
N ASP A 199 -3.36 -8.05 -9.84
CA ASP A 199 -4.73 -8.43 -10.14
C ASP A 199 -5.09 -9.77 -9.49
N ASP A 200 -4.22 -10.76 -9.63
CA ASP A 200 -4.43 -12.10 -9.10
C ASP A 200 -4.45 -12.12 -7.56
N MET A 201 -3.56 -11.37 -6.91
CA MET A 201 -3.57 -11.21 -5.45
C MET A 201 -4.87 -10.54 -4.99
N LEU A 202 -5.27 -9.44 -5.62
CA LEU A 202 -6.50 -8.73 -5.28
C LEU A 202 -7.73 -9.62 -5.48
N SER A 203 -7.77 -10.37 -6.57
CA SER A 203 -8.84 -11.33 -6.87
C SER A 203 -9.00 -12.36 -5.76
N CYS A 204 -7.91 -13.07 -5.45
CA CYS A 204 -7.97 -14.20 -4.53
C CYS A 204 -8.08 -13.80 -3.06
N VAL A 205 -7.56 -12.63 -2.67
CA VAL A 205 -7.83 -12.05 -1.35
C VAL A 205 -9.31 -11.64 -1.25
N SER A 206 -9.88 -11.03 -2.29
CA SER A 206 -11.29 -10.61 -2.27
C SER A 206 -12.29 -11.77 -2.33
N GLU A 207 -11.93 -12.93 -2.88
CA GLU A 207 -12.77 -14.13 -2.86
C GLU A 207 -12.83 -14.77 -1.47
N GLN A 208 -11.76 -14.63 -0.69
CA GLN A 208 -11.60 -15.35 0.58
C GLN A 208 -11.89 -14.49 1.81
N PHE A 209 -11.70 -13.19 1.69
CA PHE A 209 -11.94 -12.21 2.75
C PHE A 209 -12.96 -11.19 2.26
N ASN A 210 -13.82 -10.71 3.15
CA ASN A 210 -14.78 -9.67 2.83
C ASN A 210 -14.04 -8.33 2.64
N VAL A 211 -13.50 -8.12 1.44
CA VAL A 211 -12.71 -6.93 1.08
C VAL A 211 -13.64 -5.76 0.75
N ASN A 212 -13.35 -4.61 1.34
CA ASN A 212 -13.91 -3.35 0.88
C ASN A 212 -13.19 -2.91 -0.41
N LYS A 213 -13.77 -3.28 -1.56
CA LYS A 213 -13.23 -2.90 -2.88
C LYS A 213 -13.20 -1.39 -3.14
N GLU A 214 -13.94 -0.60 -2.36
CA GLU A 214 -13.85 0.87 -2.43
C GLU A 214 -12.58 1.40 -1.74
N CYS A 215 -11.77 0.53 -1.14
CA CYS A 215 -10.62 0.90 -0.33
C CYS A 215 -9.44 -0.03 -0.55
N VAL A 216 -8.97 -0.07 -1.80
CA VAL A 216 -7.74 -0.76 -2.17
C VAL A 216 -6.69 0.30 -2.44
N SER A 217 -5.63 0.33 -1.65
CA SER A 217 -4.54 1.30 -1.79
C SER A 217 -3.23 0.61 -2.13
N SER A 218 -2.31 1.35 -2.75
CA SER A 218 -0.96 0.87 -3.05
C SER A 218 0.08 1.81 -2.44
N ALA A 219 0.96 1.26 -1.61
CA ALA A 219 2.04 1.98 -0.97
C ALA A 219 3.37 1.29 -1.27
N GLY A 220 4.41 2.07 -1.52
CA GLY A 220 5.74 1.52 -1.79
C GLY A 220 6.83 2.38 -1.22
N VAL A 221 8.01 1.78 -1.05
CA VAL A 221 9.25 2.46 -0.62
C VAL A 221 10.33 2.30 -1.69
N SER A 222 11.03 3.38 -2.06
CA SER A 222 12.15 3.35 -3.01
C SER A 222 11.75 2.67 -4.34
N ALA A 223 12.43 1.59 -4.73
CA ALA A 223 12.06 0.75 -5.88
C ALA A 223 10.56 0.38 -5.91
N GLY A 224 9.98 0.05 -4.75
CA GLY A 224 8.55 -0.24 -4.62
C GLY A 224 7.69 1.00 -4.88
N ALA A 225 8.10 2.19 -4.41
CA ALA A 225 7.39 3.44 -4.64
C ALA A 225 7.42 3.87 -6.12
N LEU A 226 8.56 3.62 -6.80
CA LEU A 226 8.70 3.83 -8.24
C LEU A 226 7.74 2.93 -9.03
N PHE A 227 7.57 1.68 -8.58
CA PHE A 227 6.57 0.76 -9.13
C PHE A 227 5.13 1.16 -8.78
N THR A 228 4.86 1.64 -7.56
CA THR A 228 3.52 2.16 -7.16
C THR A 228 3.01 3.21 -8.15
N GLY A 229 3.86 4.12 -8.62
CA GLY A 229 3.49 5.08 -9.66
C GLY A 229 3.11 4.44 -11.00
N GLN A 230 3.79 3.34 -11.38
CA GLN A 230 3.45 2.60 -12.61
C GLN A 230 2.16 1.79 -12.44
N LEU A 231 1.95 1.18 -11.26
CA LEU A 231 0.75 0.45 -10.93
C LEU A 231 -0.47 1.37 -10.93
N ALA A 232 -0.33 2.60 -10.42
CA ALA A 232 -1.40 3.60 -10.50
C ALA A 232 -1.84 3.86 -11.95
N GLY A 233 -0.89 3.97 -12.89
CA GLY A 233 -1.23 4.16 -14.29
C GLY A 233 -1.80 2.91 -14.99
N GLY A 234 -1.33 1.72 -14.61
CA GLY A 234 -1.75 0.46 -15.23
C GLY A 234 -3.01 -0.18 -14.65
N ARG A 235 -3.30 0.09 -13.38
CA ARG A 235 -4.37 -0.54 -12.57
C ARG A 235 -5.12 0.45 -11.67
N GLY A 236 -5.00 1.75 -11.94
CA GLY A 236 -5.66 2.81 -11.18
C GLY A 236 -7.18 2.72 -11.11
N GLN A 237 -7.83 1.97 -12.01
CA GLN A 237 -9.26 1.67 -11.91
C GLN A 237 -9.64 0.86 -10.66
N TYR A 238 -8.69 0.22 -9.99
CA TYR A 238 -8.92 -0.54 -8.76
C TYR A 238 -8.44 0.17 -7.51
N LEU A 239 -7.68 1.26 -7.64
CA LEU A 239 -7.01 1.90 -6.50
C LEU A 239 -7.78 3.11 -6.01
N SER A 240 -8.04 3.18 -4.71
CA SER A 240 -8.64 4.34 -4.04
C SER A 240 -7.60 5.40 -3.68
N SER A 241 -6.36 5.01 -3.41
CA SER A 241 -5.26 5.94 -3.13
C SER A 241 -3.89 5.31 -3.38
N ILE A 242 -2.85 6.15 -3.48
CA ILE A 242 -1.45 5.71 -3.55
C ILE A 242 -0.53 6.44 -2.57
N LEU A 243 0.51 5.75 -2.09
CA LEU A 243 1.57 6.32 -1.27
C LEU A 243 2.94 6.01 -1.87
N SER A 244 3.64 7.05 -2.30
CA SER A 244 4.97 6.97 -2.90
C SER A 244 6.01 7.49 -1.90
N LEU A 245 6.69 6.59 -1.19
CA LEU A 245 7.72 6.91 -0.18
C LEU A 245 9.11 6.82 -0.82
N SER A 246 9.73 7.97 -1.08
CA SER A 246 10.93 8.14 -1.91
C SER A 246 10.78 7.41 -3.25
N GLY A 247 9.84 7.88 -4.08
CA GLY A 247 9.50 7.27 -5.37
C GLY A 247 9.31 8.29 -6.48
N GLY A 248 8.32 8.06 -7.34
CA GLY A 248 7.96 8.98 -8.42
C GLY A 248 8.14 8.43 -9.83
N VAL A 249 8.26 9.34 -10.81
CA VAL A 249 8.22 9.01 -12.26
C VAL A 249 9.22 9.85 -13.07
N GLY A 250 9.43 9.48 -14.33
CA GLY A 250 10.25 10.23 -15.27
C GLY A 250 11.76 10.06 -15.09
N GLY A 251 12.54 10.63 -16.02
CA GLY A 251 13.99 10.42 -16.07
C GLY A 251 14.34 8.98 -16.42
N PHE A 252 15.04 8.28 -15.51
CA PHE A 252 15.35 6.85 -15.65
C PHE A 252 14.09 5.96 -15.51
N ILE A 253 13.05 6.50 -14.89
CA ILE A 253 11.78 5.84 -14.58
C ILE A 253 10.80 6.10 -15.72
N LYS A 254 9.93 5.13 -16.00
CA LYS A 254 8.82 5.34 -16.95
C LYS A 254 7.99 6.57 -16.55
N PRO A 255 7.44 7.31 -17.55
CA PRO A 255 6.60 8.47 -17.28
C PRO A 255 5.27 8.05 -16.63
N TRP A 256 4.62 8.99 -15.95
CA TRP A 256 3.24 8.82 -15.47
C TRP A 256 2.31 8.46 -16.64
N THR A 257 1.50 7.43 -16.44
CA THR A 257 0.39 7.09 -17.33
C THR A 257 -0.90 7.49 -16.62
N PRO A 258 -1.62 8.53 -17.07
CA PRO A 258 -2.86 8.98 -16.45
C PRO A 258 -3.92 7.89 -16.30
N PRO A 259 -4.31 7.48 -15.08
CA PRO A 259 -5.46 6.60 -14.89
C PRO A 259 -6.77 7.35 -15.12
N ALA A 260 -7.82 6.62 -15.51
CA ALA A 260 -9.15 7.21 -15.68
C ALA A 260 -9.74 7.68 -14.33
N HIS A 261 -9.56 6.89 -13.27
CA HIS A 261 -9.95 7.25 -11.92
C HIS A 261 -8.92 8.20 -11.29
N LYS A 262 -9.40 9.28 -10.66
CA LYS A 262 -8.56 10.28 -9.99
C LYS A 262 -8.52 10.00 -8.50
N MET A 263 -7.43 9.36 -8.08
CA MET A 263 -7.20 8.93 -6.71
C MET A 263 -6.31 9.92 -5.94
N PRO A 264 -6.57 10.16 -4.64
CA PRO A 264 -5.63 10.79 -3.72
C PRO A 264 -4.26 10.12 -3.68
N ALA A 265 -3.20 10.92 -3.55
CA ALA A 265 -1.83 10.43 -3.41
C ALA A 265 -1.09 11.05 -2.21
N MET A 266 -0.14 10.32 -1.64
CA MET A 266 0.89 10.89 -0.77
C MET A 266 2.24 10.75 -1.47
N VAL A 267 2.94 11.87 -1.64
CA VAL A 267 4.28 11.92 -2.20
C VAL A 267 5.22 12.38 -1.10
N LEU A 268 6.00 11.43 -0.57
CA LEU A 268 6.90 11.66 0.56
C LEU A 268 8.33 11.39 0.13
N TRP A 269 9.29 12.29 0.39
CA TRP A 269 10.70 12.03 0.09
C TRP A 269 11.67 12.76 1.02
N GLY A 270 12.94 12.36 0.98
CA GLY A 270 13.98 12.77 1.92
C GLY A 270 14.73 14.05 1.57
N GLY A 271 14.13 14.94 0.78
CA GLY A 271 14.72 16.23 0.39
C GLY A 271 15.75 16.16 -0.75
N PRO A 272 16.54 17.23 -0.98
CA PRO A 272 17.38 17.37 -2.18
C PRO A 272 18.50 16.35 -2.34
N GLN A 273 18.90 15.71 -1.23
CA GLN A 273 19.95 14.68 -1.20
C GLN A 273 19.39 13.26 -1.13
N ASP A 274 18.07 13.11 -1.27
CA ASP A 274 17.43 11.80 -1.41
C ASP A 274 17.84 11.18 -2.76
N THR A 275 18.94 10.42 -2.71
CA THR A 275 19.58 9.83 -3.88
C THR A 275 19.94 8.38 -3.58
N CYS A 276 19.71 7.51 -4.55
CA CYS A 276 20.07 6.11 -4.48
C CYS A 276 20.55 5.63 -5.84
N ILE A 277 21.76 5.07 -5.89
CA ILE A 277 22.41 4.59 -7.12
C ILE A 277 22.52 5.73 -8.15
N VAL A 278 21.59 5.79 -9.12
CA VAL A 278 21.53 6.81 -10.19
C VAL A 278 20.25 7.65 -10.14
N ILE A 279 19.40 7.41 -9.14
CA ILE A 279 18.08 8.04 -9.01
C ILE A 279 18.19 9.18 -8.01
N ASN A 280 17.71 10.36 -8.41
CA ASN A 280 17.44 11.47 -7.52
C ASN A 280 15.92 11.51 -7.24
N PHE A 281 15.53 11.24 -6.00
CA PHE A 281 14.12 11.14 -5.64
C PHE A 281 13.42 12.48 -5.46
N GLN A 282 14.17 13.57 -5.30
CA GLN A 282 13.56 14.91 -5.42
C GLN A 282 13.04 15.11 -6.85
N ASP A 283 13.83 14.75 -7.86
CA ASP A 283 13.43 14.93 -9.26
C ASP A 283 12.26 14.01 -9.63
N THR A 284 12.32 12.72 -9.28
CA THR A 284 11.23 11.79 -9.61
C THR A 284 9.94 12.08 -8.84
N SER A 285 10.03 12.48 -7.57
CA SER A 285 8.85 12.89 -6.78
C SER A 285 8.23 14.15 -7.37
N ARG A 286 9.01 15.19 -7.66
CA ARG A 286 8.48 16.43 -8.28
C ARG A 286 7.88 16.21 -9.66
N ASN A 287 8.43 15.29 -10.44
CA ASN A 287 7.83 14.87 -11.70
C ASN A 287 6.46 14.21 -11.48
N LEU A 288 6.34 13.36 -10.45
CA LEU A 288 5.05 12.75 -10.08
C LEU A 288 4.05 13.82 -9.63
N GLU A 289 4.43 14.74 -8.77
CA GLU A 289 3.56 15.85 -8.33
C GLU A 289 3.09 16.73 -9.48
N THR A 290 4.00 17.02 -10.42
CA THR A 290 3.66 17.76 -11.64
C THR A 290 2.62 16.99 -12.46
N ALA A 291 2.79 15.68 -12.60
CA ALA A 291 1.85 14.82 -13.31
C ALA A 291 0.50 14.72 -12.59
N LEU A 292 0.49 14.53 -11.26
CA LEU A 292 -0.71 14.48 -10.43
C LEU A 292 -1.49 15.80 -10.52
N THR A 293 -0.80 16.93 -10.47
CA THR A 293 -1.40 18.26 -10.64
C THR A 293 -2.02 18.42 -12.03
N ALA A 294 -1.28 18.06 -13.09
CA ALA A 294 -1.76 18.16 -14.46
C ALA A 294 -2.95 17.24 -14.74
N ASP A 295 -3.02 16.12 -14.04
CA ASP A 295 -4.02 15.08 -14.22
C ASP A 295 -5.19 15.18 -13.21
N GLY A 296 -5.19 16.20 -12.35
CA GLY A 296 -6.31 16.53 -11.45
C GLY A 296 -6.46 15.65 -10.22
N HIS A 297 -5.36 15.09 -9.72
CA HIS A 297 -5.34 14.33 -8.47
C HIS A 297 -5.16 15.23 -7.25
N PHE A 298 -5.79 14.87 -6.13
CA PHE A 298 -5.38 15.39 -4.83
C PHE A 298 -4.06 14.73 -4.40
N PHE A 299 -3.17 15.47 -3.76
CA PHE A 299 -2.05 14.85 -3.07
C PHE A 299 -1.50 15.65 -1.89
N LEU A 300 -0.89 14.92 -0.96
CA LEU A 300 -0.01 15.48 0.06
C LEU A 300 1.44 15.44 -0.41
N GLU A 301 2.13 16.56 -0.29
CA GLU A 301 3.59 16.67 -0.38
C GLU A 301 4.18 16.57 1.03
N CYS A 302 5.16 15.71 1.25
CA CYS A 302 5.81 15.51 2.54
C CYS A 302 7.33 15.42 2.37
N VAL A 303 8.11 16.30 2.99
CA VAL A 303 9.59 16.33 2.83
C VAL A 303 10.32 16.25 4.16
N HIS A 304 11.13 15.20 4.39
CA HIS A 304 11.77 14.97 5.70
C HIS A 304 13.28 15.25 5.81
N ASN A 305 13.94 15.59 4.70
CA ASN A 305 15.37 15.97 4.63
C ASN A 305 16.39 14.98 5.22
N CYS A 306 16.03 13.69 5.36
CA CYS A 306 16.97 12.66 5.84
C CYS A 306 17.63 11.87 4.71
N GLN A 307 17.71 12.45 3.50
CA GLN A 307 18.24 11.77 2.31
C GLN A 307 17.45 10.48 2.03
N HIS A 308 18.07 9.48 1.38
CA HIS A 308 17.40 8.21 1.12
C HIS A 308 17.39 7.33 2.37
N ALA A 309 16.58 7.71 3.36
CA ALA A 309 16.46 7.01 4.63
C ALA A 309 14.99 6.83 5.00
N GLU A 310 14.74 5.88 5.88
CA GLU A 310 13.45 5.70 6.52
C GLU A 310 12.95 7.02 7.15
N PRO A 311 11.74 7.47 6.81
CA PRO A 311 11.27 8.79 7.21
C PRO A 311 11.03 8.83 8.72
N PRO A 312 11.52 9.87 9.43
CA PRO A 312 11.22 10.00 10.85
C PRO A 312 9.76 10.43 11.02
N ILE A 313 8.94 9.52 11.55
CA ILE A 313 7.53 9.75 11.85
C ILE A 313 7.35 9.78 13.37
N ASP A 314 6.75 10.87 13.87
CA ASP A 314 6.41 11.02 15.27
C ASP A 314 4.98 10.50 15.50
N ALA A 315 4.83 9.17 15.58
CA ALA A 315 3.52 8.56 15.79
C ALA A 315 2.95 8.85 17.19
N PRO A 316 1.63 8.99 17.34
CA PRO A 316 0.98 9.07 18.65
C PRO A 316 1.30 7.84 19.51
N SER A 317 1.38 8.02 20.83
CA SER A 317 1.64 6.92 21.76
C SER A 317 0.60 5.80 21.61
N GLY A 318 1.08 4.57 21.41
CA GLY A 318 0.24 3.39 21.25
C GLY A 318 -0.28 3.16 19.82
N VAL A 319 0.12 4.01 18.87
CA VAL A 319 -0.07 3.79 17.44
C VAL A 319 1.25 3.29 16.85
N SER A 320 1.19 2.36 15.90
CA SER A 320 2.38 1.95 15.13
C SER A 320 3.07 3.15 14.49
N THR A 321 4.40 3.08 14.34
CA THR A 321 5.25 4.18 13.85
C THR A 321 4.74 4.78 12.52
N TYR A 322 4.21 3.95 11.62
CA TYR A 322 3.68 4.37 10.31
C TYR A 322 2.17 4.48 10.24
N GLY A 323 1.46 4.29 11.37
CA GLY A 323 0.01 4.36 11.44
C GLY A 323 -0.59 5.59 10.78
N PRO A 324 -0.03 6.81 10.96
CA PRO A 324 -0.53 7.99 10.25
C PRO A 324 -0.51 7.88 8.72
N LEU A 325 0.49 7.20 8.13
CA LEU A 325 0.56 7.00 6.68
C LEU A 325 -0.53 6.03 6.22
N TRP A 326 -0.78 4.96 6.97
CA TRP A 326 -1.88 4.04 6.66
C TRP A 326 -3.24 4.71 6.84
N GLN A 327 -3.36 5.63 7.80
CA GLN A 327 -4.60 6.40 7.98
C GLN A 327 -4.93 7.23 6.75
N PHE A 328 -3.93 7.79 6.05
CA PHE A 328 -4.15 8.43 4.76
C PHE A 328 -4.85 7.49 3.78
N ALA A 329 -4.42 6.23 3.63
CA ALA A 329 -5.09 5.28 2.75
C ALA A 329 -6.55 5.03 3.16
N LEU A 330 -6.79 4.94 4.48
CA LEU A 330 -8.11 4.64 5.06
C LEU A 330 -9.07 5.84 5.04
N ASP A 331 -8.55 7.06 4.94
CA ASP A 331 -9.36 8.26 4.82
C ASP A 331 -9.80 8.54 3.37
N HIS A 332 -9.23 7.84 2.39
CA HIS A 332 -9.46 8.11 0.97
C HIS A 332 -10.13 6.91 0.27
N PRO A 333 -11.45 6.76 0.40
CA PRO A 333 -12.19 5.76 -0.35
C PRO A 333 -12.30 6.15 -1.83
N TYR A 334 -12.55 5.16 -2.69
CA TYR A 334 -12.58 5.27 -4.14
C TYR A 334 -13.67 6.23 -4.65
N TRP A 335 -14.78 6.34 -3.91
CA TRP A 335 -15.96 7.09 -4.33
C TRP A 335 -15.85 8.61 -4.18
N LEU A 336 -14.67 9.12 -3.82
CA LEU A 336 -14.34 10.54 -3.85
C LEU A 336 -14.42 11.10 -5.28
N ASN A 337 -14.86 12.34 -5.42
CA ASN A 337 -14.83 13.01 -6.72
C ASN A 337 -13.37 13.31 -7.14
N PRO A 338 -13.12 13.50 -8.44
CA PRO A 338 -11.79 13.90 -8.92
C PRO A 338 -11.22 15.12 -8.18
N GLY A 339 -10.02 14.97 -7.61
CA GLY A 339 -9.33 16.02 -6.86
C GLY A 339 -9.88 16.26 -5.45
N GLU A 340 -10.85 15.46 -4.99
CA GLU A 340 -11.43 15.56 -3.66
C GLU A 340 -10.58 14.83 -2.61
N SER A 341 -10.57 15.38 -1.41
CA SER A 341 -10.05 14.74 -0.20
C SER A 341 -10.79 15.29 1.01
N PRO A 342 -11.04 14.47 2.05
CA PRO A 342 -11.54 14.96 3.33
C PRO A 342 -10.65 16.06 3.93
N TYR A 343 -9.35 16.08 3.61
CA TYR A 343 -8.38 17.00 4.21
C TYR A 343 -8.47 18.40 3.63
N THR A 344 -9.05 18.57 2.44
CA THR A 344 -9.26 19.90 1.85
C THR A 344 -10.25 20.74 2.65
N SER A 345 -11.27 20.09 3.24
CA SER A 345 -12.31 20.77 4.04
C SER A 345 -12.01 20.73 5.54
N ALA A 346 -11.50 19.61 6.06
CA ALA A 346 -11.23 19.42 7.48
C ALA A 346 -9.82 19.87 7.92
N GLY A 347 -8.90 20.04 6.98
CA GLY A 347 -7.47 20.17 7.25
C GLY A 347 -6.77 18.80 7.33
N ILE A 348 -5.43 18.81 7.26
CA ILE A 348 -4.62 17.61 7.46
C ILE A 348 -4.74 17.17 8.93
N PRO A 349 -5.09 15.91 9.22
CA PRO A 349 -5.12 15.37 10.58
C PRO A 349 -3.82 15.64 11.35
N PRO A 350 -3.89 16.03 12.64
CA PRO A 350 -2.70 16.34 13.44
C PRO A 350 -1.78 15.13 13.69
N GLU A 351 -2.27 13.91 13.48
CA GLU A 351 -1.50 12.67 13.57
C GLU A 351 -0.59 12.47 12.35
N LEU A 352 -0.93 13.04 11.20
CA LEU A 352 -0.04 13.04 10.04
C LEU A 352 1.16 13.95 10.28
N PRO A 353 2.30 13.69 9.60
CA PRO A 353 3.49 14.48 9.83
C PRO A 353 3.23 15.96 9.59
N THR A 354 3.56 16.80 10.58
CA THR A 354 3.30 18.25 10.55
C THR A 354 4.08 18.99 9.46
N TRP A 355 5.02 18.29 8.83
CA TRP A 355 5.82 18.76 7.69
C TRP A 355 5.21 18.39 6.34
N CYS A 356 4.04 17.75 6.31
CA CYS A 356 3.25 17.55 5.10
C CYS A 356 2.39 18.78 4.76
N GLY A 357 2.08 18.97 3.48
CA GLY A 357 1.17 19.99 2.97
C GLY A 357 0.34 19.49 1.78
N ILE A 358 -0.75 20.19 1.46
CA ILE A 358 -1.60 19.87 0.31
C ILE A 358 -1.02 20.49 -0.98
N GLY A 359 -0.60 19.65 -1.91
CA GLY A 359 -0.09 20.04 -3.23
C GLY A 359 1.38 20.46 -3.27
N THR A 360 1.89 20.74 -4.48
CA THR A 360 3.32 21.05 -4.71
C THR A 360 3.79 22.28 -3.94
N GLY A 361 4.95 22.16 -3.30
CA GLY A 361 5.64 23.23 -2.58
C GLY A 361 4.91 23.71 -1.32
N SER A 362 3.93 22.95 -0.83
CA SER A 362 3.16 23.27 0.36
C SER A 362 3.72 22.64 1.64
N SER A 363 4.60 21.65 1.50
CA SER A 363 5.28 21.03 2.63
C SER A 363 6.21 22.01 3.34
N THR A 364 6.41 21.80 4.63
CA THR A 364 7.50 22.46 5.37
C THR A 364 8.57 21.42 5.60
N ILE A 365 9.72 21.55 4.94
CA ILE A 365 10.82 20.58 5.05
C ILE A 365 11.14 20.31 6.54
N ARG A 366 11.05 19.04 6.97
CA ARG A 366 11.36 18.63 8.33
C ARG A 366 12.78 19.06 8.72
N THR A 367 12.92 19.50 9.96
CA THR A 367 14.21 19.77 10.60
C THR A 367 14.40 18.85 11.81
N GLY A 368 15.64 18.69 12.26
CA GLY A 368 15.98 17.82 13.40
C GLY A 368 16.75 16.57 13.00
N ASP A 369 16.93 15.68 13.96
CA ASP A 369 17.79 14.50 13.81
C ASP A 369 17.20 13.48 12.84
N CYS A 370 18.09 12.79 12.13
CA CYS A 370 17.76 11.66 11.26
C CYS A 370 18.31 10.39 11.92
N PRO A 371 17.43 9.59 12.57
CA PRO A 371 17.86 8.46 13.40
C PRO A 371 18.44 7.32 12.56
N ASN A 372 17.98 7.20 11.31
CA ASN A 372 18.38 6.16 10.38
C ASN A 372 19.40 6.70 9.37
N ALA A 373 20.44 5.91 9.13
CA ALA A 373 21.42 6.23 8.10
C ALA A 373 20.79 6.08 6.71
N PRO A 374 21.15 6.93 5.73
CA PRO A 374 20.72 6.77 4.35
C PRO A 374 21.22 5.43 3.77
N GLY A 375 20.38 4.77 2.98
CA GLY A 375 20.68 3.49 2.36
C GLY A 375 19.70 3.11 1.26
N CYS A 376 20.28 2.58 0.18
CA CYS A 376 19.61 1.65 -0.72
C CYS A 376 19.71 0.25 -0.09
#